data_AF-A0A955P0E9-F1
#
_entry.id   AF-A0A955P0E9-F1
#
_cell.length_a   1.000
_cell.length_b   1.000
_cell.length_c   1.000
_cell.angle_alpha   90.00
_cell.angle_beta   90.00
_cell.angle_gamma   90.00
#
_symmetry.space_group_name_H-M   'P 1'
#
loop_
_entity.id
_entity.type
_entity.pdbx_description
1 polymer ?
#
loop_
_entity_poly.entity_id
_entity_poly.type
_entity_poly.pdbx_seq_one_letter_code
_entity_poly.pdbx_strand_id
1 'polypeptide(L)'
;MKIDLHCHSKYSQRPSLWIMQKLGCPESLTEPTRLYEMAIENGFGAVTITDHNVIEGCLDIAHLPNTFISCEYTTYFPDDRCKVHVLAYDITEEQHRDLSEARENIFDLVDYFRRNNIRNVCAHPLFAVNDRLTLSHVEKLILLFKNWEWNGDINPRMNAVVQELLYSLRPDDIEEMIHRHGIVPRFPEPWNKNLTAGSDDHCMLHYGSAYTEVHGARSLDQFWSAVEKGKAQTFARGSTPHQFARKVYGISYQFYRKKFDLGKYSGLSPFLRYLDQTLGGQVESKDARPNWFQILFNRKDKKKNPDHPPVENTLFQFIKEEAERLIAEDPELIRILEKGEGSAAQLDRNLFRFVNTITDRVLVKFGDATLDRFVNHHLLDLFASIGSAGALYALLSPYFLAFSHFTTQRKWSSEVLDHFCGGTEEGLAETKGARVAHFTDTLYEVNGVAKTLRQQSVTARRLGKDYTVVTCCPAQTPAKEGIKHFQPVGDFTLPEYEELRLSCPSFLEMLNYCYDQEFTHFHISTPGPVGLAALGIAKILQIPVSGTYHTSFPQFARALTEDIYAEDLVWKAMVWFYNQLDSVFVPSRATGN
;
A
#
# COMPACT_ATOMS: atom_id res chain seq x y z
N MET A 1 27.02 -16.74 7.64
CA MET A 1 26.34 -16.87 6.33
C MET A 1 25.03 -16.10 6.38
N LYS A 2 24.76 -15.27 5.37
CA LYS A 2 23.50 -14.52 5.20
C LYS A 2 22.77 -15.07 3.97
N ILE A 3 21.46 -15.28 4.07
CA ILE A 3 20.63 -15.77 2.97
C ILE A 3 19.30 -15.03 3.00
N ASP A 4 18.90 -14.47 1.85
CA ASP A 4 17.51 -14.08 1.61
C ASP A 4 16.72 -15.34 1.25
N LEU A 5 15.84 -15.77 2.15
CA LEU A 5 15.15 -17.05 2.05
C LEU A 5 13.79 -16.96 1.33
N HIS A 6 13.42 -15.81 0.80
CA HIS A 6 12.15 -15.63 0.12
C HIS A 6 12.28 -14.54 -0.95
N CYS A 7 12.27 -14.92 -2.22
CA CYS A 7 12.24 -13.98 -3.34
C CYS A 7 11.72 -14.65 -4.62
N HIS A 8 11.19 -13.85 -5.54
CA HIS A 8 10.48 -14.33 -6.72
C HIS A 8 11.09 -13.84 -8.03
N SER A 9 11.13 -14.74 -9.00
CA SER A 9 11.58 -14.47 -10.36
C SER A 9 10.39 -14.41 -11.34
N LYS A 10 10.69 -14.18 -12.62
CA LYS A 10 9.74 -14.17 -13.73
C LYS A 10 8.88 -15.45 -13.84
N TYR A 11 9.25 -16.54 -13.19
CA TYR A 11 8.48 -17.79 -13.19
C TYR A 11 7.29 -17.76 -12.23
N SER A 12 7.25 -16.80 -11.29
CA SER A 12 6.04 -16.45 -10.54
C SER A 12 5.08 -15.66 -11.44
N GLN A 13 4.06 -16.33 -11.98
CA GLN A 13 3.18 -15.78 -13.03
C GLN A 13 1.80 -15.35 -12.56
N ARG A 14 1.33 -15.78 -11.38
CA ARG A 14 -0.08 -15.65 -10.97
C ARG A 14 -0.24 -14.65 -9.83
N PRO A 15 -0.35 -13.34 -10.12
CA PRO A 15 -0.39 -12.33 -9.08
C PRO A 15 -1.59 -12.54 -8.15
N SER A 16 -1.33 -12.44 -6.85
CA SER A 16 -2.37 -12.40 -5.81
C SER A 16 -3.25 -11.15 -5.89
N LEU A 17 -2.70 -10.02 -6.36
CA LEU A 17 -3.40 -8.72 -6.43
C LEU A 17 -4.34 -8.63 -7.64
N TRP A 18 -5.63 -8.42 -7.39
CA TRP A 18 -6.66 -8.30 -8.44
C TRP A 18 -6.33 -7.26 -9.52
N ILE A 19 -5.68 -6.15 -9.15
CA ILE A 19 -5.35 -5.08 -10.08
C ILE A 19 -4.30 -5.53 -11.09
N MET A 20 -3.33 -6.34 -10.65
CA MET A 20 -2.31 -6.91 -11.53
C MET A 20 -2.92 -7.94 -12.48
N GLN A 21 -3.84 -8.78 -11.98
CA GLN A 21 -4.61 -9.71 -12.81
C GLN A 21 -5.38 -8.95 -13.91
N LYS A 22 -6.03 -7.84 -13.58
CA LYS A 22 -6.77 -7.02 -14.54
C LYS A 22 -5.88 -6.37 -15.60
N LEU A 23 -4.65 -5.99 -15.24
CA LEU A 23 -3.66 -5.45 -16.17
C LEU A 23 -2.96 -6.54 -17.01
N GLY A 24 -3.19 -7.82 -16.69
CA GLY A 24 -2.48 -8.96 -17.30
C GLY A 24 -0.98 -8.95 -17.00
N CYS A 25 -0.59 -8.34 -15.89
CA CYS A 25 0.80 -8.21 -15.47
C CYS A 25 1.20 -9.47 -14.67
N PRO A 26 2.36 -10.10 -14.95
CA PRO A 26 2.86 -11.20 -14.12
C PRO A 26 3.23 -10.67 -12.73
N GLU A 27 3.42 -11.60 -11.79
CA GLU A 27 3.73 -11.30 -10.40
C GLU A 27 5.17 -10.79 -10.21
N SER A 28 6.11 -11.33 -10.98
CA SER A 28 7.48 -10.81 -11.10
C SER A 28 7.94 -10.83 -12.57
N LEU A 29 8.87 -9.93 -12.90
CA LEU A 29 9.56 -9.91 -14.20
C LEU A 29 11.06 -10.12 -14.07
N THR A 30 11.53 -10.40 -12.85
CA THR A 30 12.94 -10.46 -12.53
C THR A 30 13.61 -11.70 -13.10
N GLU A 31 14.72 -11.51 -13.82
CA GLU A 31 15.51 -12.63 -14.33
C GLU A 31 16.27 -13.32 -13.18
N PRO A 32 16.24 -14.66 -13.08
CA PRO A 32 16.96 -15.41 -12.02
C PRO A 32 18.44 -15.07 -11.89
N THR A 33 19.13 -14.89 -13.02
CA THR A 33 20.55 -14.51 -13.03
C THR A 33 20.79 -13.15 -12.38
N ARG A 34 19.86 -12.22 -12.51
CA ARG A 34 19.96 -10.89 -11.91
C ARG A 34 19.78 -10.94 -10.39
N LEU A 35 18.88 -11.80 -9.89
CA LEU A 35 18.75 -12.07 -8.45
C LEU A 35 20.06 -12.61 -7.89
N TYR A 36 20.67 -13.56 -8.58
CA TYR A 36 21.96 -14.12 -8.19
C TYR A 36 23.06 -13.06 -8.13
N GLU A 37 23.24 -12.26 -9.18
CA GLU A 37 24.22 -11.16 -9.22
C GLU A 37 24.04 -10.21 -8.05
N MET A 38 22.80 -9.76 -7.83
CA MET A 38 22.45 -8.85 -6.73
C MET A 38 22.74 -9.47 -5.36
N ALA A 39 22.46 -10.75 -5.18
CA ALA A 39 22.75 -11.46 -3.95
C ALA A 39 24.27 -11.45 -3.66
N ILE A 40 25.09 -11.76 -4.66
CA ILE A 40 26.55 -11.75 -4.51
C ILE A 40 27.08 -10.33 -4.25
N GLU A 41 26.59 -9.33 -4.99
CA GLU A 41 26.95 -7.92 -4.80
C GLU A 41 26.64 -7.41 -3.38
N ASN A 42 25.54 -7.87 -2.79
CA ASN A 42 25.13 -7.53 -1.42
C ASN A 42 25.76 -8.44 -0.35
N GLY A 43 26.67 -9.34 -0.73
CA GLY A 43 27.42 -10.18 0.21
C GLY A 43 26.61 -11.33 0.83
N PHE A 44 25.55 -11.80 0.17
CA PHE A 44 24.85 -13.01 0.57
C PHE A 44 25.73 -14.25 0.36
N GLY A 45 25.72 -15.16 1.33
CA GLY A 45 26.59 -16.34 1.36
C GLY A 45 26.04 -17.55 0.62
N ALA A 46 24.75 -17.56 0.33
CA ALA A 46 24.08 -18.51 -0.54
C ALA A 46 22.84 -17.86 -1.16
N VAL A 47 22.35 -18.41 -2.28
CA VAL A 47 21.27 -17.85 -3.08
C VAL A 47 20.23 -18.92 -3.35
N THR A 48 18.96 -18.54 -3.22
CA THR A 48 17.83 -19.36 -3.64
C THR A 48 16.71 -18.47 -4.16
N ILE A 49 15.79 -19.07 -4.91
CA ILE A 49 14.58 -18.43 -5.44
C ILE A 49 13.41 -19.29 -5.01
N THR A 50 12.30 -18.68 -4.63
CA THR A 50 11.14 -19.39 -4.06
C THR A 50 9.90 -19.10 -4.87
N ASP A 51 9.98 -19.33 -6.18
CA ASP A 51 8.86 -19.11 -7.08
C ASP A 51 7.62 -19.95 -6.70
N HIS A 52 6.43 -19.41 -6.98
CA HIS A 52 5.17 -20.05 -6.57
C HIS A 52 4.94 -21.38 -7.30
N ASN A 53 5.02 -22.48 -6.56
CA ASN A 53 4.72 -23.85 -7.01
C ASN A 53 5.57 -24.33 -8.21
N VAL A 54 6.68 -23.67 -8.52
CA VAL A 54 7.57 -23.96 -9.65
C VAL A 54 9.03 -23.77 -9.21
N ILE A 55 10.00 -24.39 -9.88
CA ILE A 55 11.44 -24.37 -9.49
C ILE A 55 12.37 -23.88 -10.61
N GLU A 56 11.82 -23.53 -11.77
CA GLU A 56 12.54 -23.12 -12.97
C GLU A 56 13.48 -21.94 -12.70
N GLY A 57 13.08 -21.02 -11.81
CA GLY A 57 13.96 -19.92 -11.37
C GLY A 57 15.23 -20.43 -10.70
N CYS A 58 15.12 -21.41 -9.81
CA CYS A 58 16.29 -22.07 -9.22
C CYS A 58 17.11 -22.85 -10.25
N LEU A 59 16.45 -23.58 -11.16
CA LEU A 59 17.14 -24.40 -12.17
C LEU A 59 17.97 -23.54 -13.13
N ASP A 60 17.48 -22.35 -13.49
CA ASP A 60 18.20 -21.38 -14.32
C ASP A 60 19.54 -20.94 -13.70
N ILE A 61 19.67 -20.97 -12.37
CA ILE A 61 20.89 -20.57 -11.65
C ILE A 61 21.60 -21.74 -10.95
N ALA A 62 21.09 -22.96 -11.01
CA ALA A 62 21.59 -24.11 -10.23
C ALA A 62 23.05 -24.49 -10.57
N HIS A 63 23.55 -24.08 -11.73
CA HIS A 63 24.93 -24.27 -12.15
C HIS A 63 25.91 -23.26 -11.53
N LEU A 64 25.41 -22.20 -10.89
CA LEU A 64 26.19 -21.15 -10.24
C LEU A 64 26.54 -21.55 -8.79
N PRO A 65 27.68 -21.11 -8.25
CA PRO A 65 28.14 -21.52 -6.93
C PRO A 65 27.21 -21.00 -5.81
N ASN A 66 27.14 -21.75 -4.71
CA ASN A 66 26.34 -21.41 -3.52
C ASN A 66 24.84 -21.22 -3.79
N THR A 67 24.30 -21.89 -4.82
CA THR A 67 22.87 -21.93 -5.10
C THR A 67 22.24 -23.23 -4.56
N PHE A 68 20.95 -23.19 -4.22
CA PHE A 68 20.16 -24.36 -3.86
C PHE A 68 18.71 -24.19 -4.29
N ILE A 69 18.02 -25.30 -4.54
CA ILE A 69 16.66 -25.31 -5.08
C ILE A 69 15.65 -25.17 -3.95
N SER A 70 14.72 -24.23 -4.10
CA SER A 70 13.62 -23.99 -3.16
C SER A 70 12.33 -23.67 -3.91
N CYS A 71 11.22 -23.64 -3.20
CA CYS A 71 9.92 -23.30 -3.77
C CYS A 71 8.99 -22.76 -2.66
N GLU A 72 8.14 -21.79 -2.99
CA GLU A 72 7.01 -21.41 -2.15
C GLU A 72 5.76 -22.14 -2.65
N TYR A 73 5.22 -23.04 -1.83
CA TYR A 73 4.03 -23.80 -2.16
C TYR A 73 2.78 -23.11 -1.61
N THR A 74 1.81 -22.88 -2.49
CA THR A 74 0.44 -22.58 -2.08
C THR A 74 -0.27 -23.86 -1.68
N THR A 75 -0.68 -23.94 -0.42
CA THR A 75 -1.42 -25.06 0.14
C THR A 75 -2.74 -24.60 0.78
N TYR A 76 -3.56 -25.56 1.20
CA TYR A 76 -4.94 -25.32 1.58
C TYR A 76 -5.31 -26.08 2.84
N PHE A 77 -6.04 -25.43 3.74
CA PHE A 77 -6.86 -26.15 4.70
C PHE A 77 -8.00 -26.85 3.94
N PRO A 78 -8.22 -28.17 4.16
CA PRO A 78 -9.18 -28.94 3.37
C PRO A 78 -10.64 -28.52 3.64
N ASP A 79 -10.93 -28.05 4.86
CA ASP A 79 -12.29 -27.75 5.31
C ASP A 79 -12.90 -26.54 4.56
N ASP A 80 -12.11 -25.51 4.32
CA ASP A 80 -12.60 -24.22 3.86
C ASP A 80 -11.74 -23.60 2.74
N ARG A 81 -10.73 -24.32 2.25
CA ARG A 81 -9.78 -23.84 1.23
C ARG A 81 -9.10 -22.51 1.62
N CYS A 82 -8.91 -22.24 2.91
CA CYS A 82 -8.02 -21.17 3.35
C CYS A 82 -6.61 -21.42 2.80
N LYS A 83 -6.08 -20.45 2.06
CA LYS A 83 -4.75 -20.54 1.45
C LYS A 83 -3.68 -20.22 2.48
N VAL A 84 -2.61 -21.02 2.47
CA VAL A 84 -1.39 -20.80 3.25
C VAL A 84 -0.21 -20.96 2.31
N HIS A 85 0.82 -20.16 2.48
CA HIS A 85 2.07 -20.36 1.75
C HIS A 85 3.12 -20.99 2.65
N VAL A 86 3.87 -21.93 2.09
CA VAL A 86 4.89 -22.69 2.82
C VAL A 86 6.14 -22.78 1.96
N LEU A 87 7.26 -22.30 2.51
CA LEU A 87 8.56 -22.35 1.85
C LEU A 87 9.19 -23.71 2.11
N ALA A 88 9.72 -24.33 1.06
CA ALA A 88 10.51 -25.56 1.14
C ALA A 88 11.90 -25.31 0.55
N TYR A 89 12.94 -25.76 1.26
CA TYR A 89 14.33 -25.45 0.94
C TYR A 89 15.19 -26.68 0.69
N ASP A 90 16.16 -26.50 -0.21
CA ASP A 90 17.19 -27.50 -0.55
C ASP A 90 16.54 -28.83 -0.95
N ILE A 91 15.59 -28.73 -1.89
CA ILE A 91 14.81 -29.85 -2.43
C ILE A 91 15.40 -30.34 -3.75
N THR A 92 15.09 -31.58 -4.11
CA THR A 92 15.38 -32.14 -5.44
C THR A 92 14.20 -31.95 -6.38
N GLU A 93 14.44 -32.08 -7.70
CA GLU A 93 13.37 -32.09 -8.70
C GLU A 93 12.34 -33.21 -8.47
N GLU A 94 12.79 -34.37 -7.97
CA GLU A 94 11.91 -35.48 -7.60
C GLU A 94 11.00 -35.11 -6.43
N GLN A 95 11.58 -34.55 -5.36
CA GLN A 95 10.79 -34.07 -4.24
C GLN A 95 9.81 -32.96 -4.65
N HIS A 96 10.18 -32.08 -5.59
CA HIS A 96 9.28 -31.05 -6.11
C HIS A 96 8.05 -31.65 -6.82
N ARG A 97 8.21 -32.72 -7.60
CA ARG A 97 7.07 -33.41 -8.23
C ARG A 97 6.09 -33.94 -7.19
N ASP A 98 6.60 -34.61 -6.16
CA ASP A 98 5.77 -35.19 -5.10
C ASP A 98 5.10 -34.10 -4.23
N LEU A 99 5.84 -33.03 -3.92
CA LEU A 99 5.31 -31.87 -3.19
C LEU A 99 4.21 -31.15 -3.97
N SER A 100 4.31 -31.11 -5.30
CA SER A 100 3.31 -30.50 -6.17
C SER A 100 1.96 -31.22 -6.13
N GLU A 101 1.95 -32.51 -5.81
CA GLU A 101 0.73 -33.27 -5.54
C GLU A 101 0.28 -33.08 -4.08
N ALA A 102 1.20 -33.22 -3.11
CA ALA A 102 0.89 -33.13 -1.69
C ALA A 102 0.36 -31.75 -1.26
N ARG A 103 0.75 -30.67 -1.94
CA ARG A 103 0.36 -29.30 -1.56
C ARG A 103 -1.13 -29.00 -1.63
N GLU A 104 -1.96 -29.83 -2.28
CA GLU A 104 -3.41 -29.59 -2.32
C GLU A 104 -4.10 -29.70 -0.94
N ASN A 105 -3.39 -30.26 0.05
CA ASN A 105 -3.79 -30.35 1.44
C ASN A 105 -2.60 -30.09 2.36
N ILE A 106 -2.71 -29.11 3.25
CA ILE A 106 -1.62 -28.72 4.16
C ILE A 106 -1.15 -29.86 5.05
N PHE A 107 -2.05 -30.77 5.45
CA PHE A 107 -1.70 -31.91 6.28
C PHE A 107 -0.84 -32.93 5.53
N ASP A 108 -1.18 -33.21 4.26
CA ASP A 108 -0.42 -34.13 3.40
C ASP A 108 0.96 -33.53 3.07
N LEU A 109 1.00 -32.22 2.81
CA LEU A 109 2.23 -31.47 2.58
C LEU A 109 3.18 -31.54 3.80
N VAL A 110 2.66 -31.25 5.00
CA VAL A 110 3.45 -31.31 6.23
C VAL A 110 3.92 -32.74 6.52
N ASP A 111 3.06 -33.74 6.33
CA ASP A 111 3.44 -35.15 6.47
C ASP A 111 4.56 -35.55 5.52
N TYR A 112 4.51 -35.10 4.26
CA TYR A 112 5.56 -35.33 3.28
C TYR A 112 6.89 -34.68 3.72
N PHE A 113 6.86 -33.42 4.18
CA PHE A 113 8.05 -32.75 4.69
C PHE A 113 8.70 -33.52 5.84
N ARG A 114 7.92 -34.07 6.77
CA ARG A 114 8.47 -34.83 7.91
C ARG A 114 9.06 -36.17 7.48
N ARG A 115 8.39 -36.92 6.59
CA ARG A 115 8.89 -38.21 6.11
C ARG A 115 10.20 -38.08 5.35
N ASN A 116 10.37 -36.99 4.60
CA ASN A 116 11.54 -36.75 3.76
C ASN A 116 12.57 -35.79 4.37
N ASN A 117 12.36 -35.37 5.63
CA ASN A 117 13.23 -34.43 6.34
C ASN A 117 13.51 -33.13 5.54
N ILE A 118 12.48 -32.58 4.90
CA ILE A 118 12.58 -31.36 4.09
C ILE A 118 12.45 -30.14 5.01
N ARG A 119 13.38 -29.20 4.85
CA ARG A 119 13.37 -27.93 5.59
C ARG A 119 12.20 -27.10 5.09
N ASN A 120 11.35 -26.66 6.01
CA ASN A 120 10.14 -25.91 5.71
C ASN A 120 9.91 -24.76 6.69
N VAL A 121 9.26 -23.71 6.20
CA VAL A 121 8.89 -22.50 6.95
C VAL A 121 7.47 -22.09 6.56
N CYS A 122 6.65 -21.72 7.55
CA CYS A 122 5.37 -21.07 7.29
C CYS A 122 5.63 -19.63 6.83
N ALA A 123 5.38 -19.34 5.54
CA ALA A 123 5.61 -18.02 4.94
C ALA A 123 4.56 -17.03 5.43
N HIS A 124 4.99 -15.76 5.62
CA HIS A 124 4.15 -14.61 6.04
C HIS A 124 2.89 -15.01 6.84
N PRO A 125 3.04 -15.64 8.01
CA PRO A 125 2.05 -16.58 8.57
C PRO A 125 0.72 -15.96 9.02
N LEU A 126 0.66 -14.63 9.19
CA LEU A 126 -0.56 -13.89 9.52
C LEU A 126 -1.16 -13.16 8.30
N PHE A 127 -0.59 -13.34 7.11
CA PHE A 127 -1.10 -12.77 5.88
C PHE A 127 -2.25 -13.62 5.32
N ALA A 128 -3.42 -13.01 5.17
CA ALA A 128 -4.60 -13.68 4.64
C ALA A 128 -4.58 -13.73 3.10
N VAL A 129 -3.92 -14.74 2.53
CA VAL A 129 -3.71 -14.89 1.06
C VAL A 129 -5.01 -14.82 0.24
N ASN A 130 -6.12 -15.32 0.79
CA ASN A 130 -7.45 -15.27 0.15
C ASN A 130 -8.56 -14.81 1.10
N ASP A 131 -8.22 -14.00 2.10
CA ASP A 131 -9.17 -13.43 3.07
C ASP A 131 -9.98 -14.47 3.89
N ARG A 132 -9.46 -15.69 4.06
CA ARG A 132 -10.09 -16.79 4.85
C ARG A 132 -9.33 -17.15 6.14
N LEU A 133 -8.20 -16.50 6.40
CA LEU A 133 -7.40 -16.80 7.59
C LEU A 133 -8.19 -16.43 8.86
N THR A 134 -8.17 -17.31 9.86
CA THR A 134 -8.88 -17.12 11.15
C THR A 134 -7.96 -17.47 12.31
N LEU A 135 -8.35 -17.13 13.54
CA LEU A 135 -7.59 -17.49 14.75
C LEU A 135 -7.43 -19.01 14.88
N SER A 136 -8.47 -19.77 14.53
CA SER A 136 -8.42 -21.24 14.46
C SER A 136 -7.36 -21.74 13.47
N HIS A 137 -7.22 -21.09 12.30
CA HIS A 137 -6.14 -21.43 11.35
C HIS A 137 -4.76 -21.13 11.95
N VAL A 138 -4.58 -20.00 12.64
CA VAL A 138 -3.31 -19.66 13.29
C VAL A 138 -2.92 -20.72 14.33
N GLU A 139 -3.87 -21.19 15.15
CA GLU A 139 -3.64 -22.30 16.10
C GLU A 139 -3.22 -23.59 15.38
N LYS A 140 -3.90 -23.97 14.30
CA LYS A 140 -3.50 -25.12 13.49
C LYS A 140 -2.09 -24.96 12.92
N LEU A 141 -1.73 -23.76 12.42
CA LEU A 141 -0.38 -23.48 11.92
C LEU A 141 0.67 -23.62 13.02
N ILE A 142 0.37 -23.17 14.25
CA ILE A 142 1.25 -23.36 15.42
C ILE A 142 1.49 -24.86 15.65
N LEU A 143 0.49 -25.71 15.51
CA LEU A 143 0.68 -27.15 15.68
C LEU A 143 1.47 -27.81 14.52
N LEU A 144 1.42 -27.25 13.31
CA LEU A 144 2.01 -27.83 12.11
C LEU A 144 3.47 -27.42 11.86
N PHE A 145 3.84 -26.18 12.21
CA PHE A 145 5.13 -25.59 11.84
C PHE A 145 6.00 -25.21 13.05
N LYS A 146 7.28 -25.59 12.95
CA LYS A 146 8.33 -25.17 13.89
C LYS A 146 8.98 -23.84 13.47
N ASN A 147 9.21 -23.65 12.17
CA ASN A 147 9.88 -22.49 11.62
C ASN A 147 8.86 -21.53 10.98
N TRP A 148 8.96 -20.25 11.32
CA TRP A 148 8.04 -19.19 10.93
C TRP A 148 8.80 -18.08 10.24
N GLU A 149 8.16 -17.43 9.26
CA GLU A 149 8.77 -16.33 8.54
C GLU A 149 8.44 -14.97 9.15
N TRP A 150 9.49 -14.16 9.28
CA TRP A 150 9.45 -12.70 9.33
C TRP A 150 9.66 -12.15 7.91
N ASN A 151 8.60 -11.61 7.33
CA ASN A 151 8.56 -11.27 5.91
C ASN A 151 8.83 -9.77 5.65
N GLY A 152 9.65 -9.46 4.64
CA GLY A 152 10.04 -8.10 4.27
C GLY A 152 8.92 -7.23 3.70
N ASP A 153 7.93 -7.83 3.04
CA ASP A 153 6.80 -7.15 2.42
C ASP A 153 5.60 -6.92 3.35
N ILE A 154 5.65 -7.47 4.57
CA ILE A 154 4.60 -7.36 5.59
C ILE A 154 4.82 -6.15 6.50
N ASN A 155 3.71 -5.58 7.02
CA ASN A 155 3.74 -4.49 7.99
C ASN A 155 4.60 -4.84 9.23
N PRO A 156 5.51 -3.95 9.66
CA PRO A 156 6.33 -4.16 10.86
C PRO A 156 5.54 -4.57 12.12
N ARG A 157 4.33 -4.03 12.30
CA ARG A 157 3.45 -4.37 13.42
C ARG A 157 2.98 -5.82 13.37
N MET A 158 2.62 -6.32 12.19
CA MET A 158 2.20 -7.72 12.02
C MET A 158 3.37 -8.67 12.29
N ASN A 159 4.56 -8.35 11.79
CA ASN A 159 5.76 -9.10 12.11
C ASN A 159 6.10 -9.08 13.62
N ALA A 160 5.93 -7.93 14.29
CA ALA A 160 6.07 -7.87 15.74
C ALA A 160 5.06 -8.78 16.46
N VAL A 161 3.81 -8.83 15.99
CA VAL A 161 2.80 -9.75 16.54
C VAL A 161 3.18 -11.21 16.31
N VAL A 162 3.75 -11.58 15.15
CA VAL A 162 4.32 -12.93 14.94
C VAL A 162 5.39 -13.21 16.00
N GLN A 163 6.34 -12.30 16.21
CA GLN A 163 7.40 -12.51 17.18
C GLN A 163 6.85 -12.67 18.62
N GLU A 164 5.95 -11.78 19.04
CA GLU A 164 5.32 -11.83 20.38
C GLU A 164 4.48 -13.10 20.57
N LEU A 165 3.72 -13.51 19.53
CA LEU A 165 2.98 -14.76 19.52
C LEU A 165 3.93 -15.94 19.78
N LEU A 166 5.00 -16.05 19.00
CA LEU A 166 5.91 -17.20 19.09
C LEU A 166 6.68 -17.26 20.42
N TYR A 167 6.97 -16.11 21.04
CA TYR A 167 7.66 -16.05 22.34
C TYR A 167 6.74 -16.20 23.55
N SER A 168 5.43 -16.01 23.39
CA SER A 168 4.45 -16.15 24.47
C SER A 168 3.89 -17.58 24.61
N LEU A 169 4.11 -18.46 23.63
CA LEU A 169 3.61 -19.85 23.67
C LEU A 169 4.20 -20.65 24.85
N ARG A 170 3.31 -21.31 25.60
CA ARG A 170 3.66 -22.24 26.68
C ARG A 170 3.23 -23.67 26.33
N PRO A 171 3.79 -24.70 27.00
CA PRO A 171 3.36 -26.09 26.83
C PRO A 171 1.84 -26.27 26.98
N ASP A 172 1.23 -25.64 27.99
CA ASP A 172 -0.22 -25.74 28.27
C ASP A 172 -1.07 -25.19 27.10
N ASP A 173 -0.61 -24.09 26.47
CA ASP A 173 -1.31 -23.51 25.32
C ASP A 173 -1.31 -24.50 24.13
N ILE A 174 -0.21 -25.23 23.94
CA ILE A 174 -0.12 -26.28 22.92
C ILE A 174 -1.05 -27.45 23.24
N GLU A 175 -1.11 -27.91 24.49
CA GLU A 175 -2.01 -29.00 24.90
C GLU A 175 -3.47 -28.64 24.65
N GLU A 176 -3.87 -27.41 24.97
CA GLU A 176 -5.23 -26.92 24.69
C GLU A 176 -5.53 -26.89 23.19
N MET A 177 -4.59 -26.40 22.37
CA MET A 177 -4.74 -26.40 20.91
C MET A 177 -4.82 -27.83 20.35
N ILE A 178 -4.04 -28.79 20.87
CA ILE A 178 -4.12 -30.20 20.49
C ILE A 178 -5.52 -30.74 20.81
N HIS A 179 -6.06 -30.49 22.00
CA HIS A 179 -7.40 -30.94 22.39
C HIS A 179 -8.49 -30.34 21.50
N ARG A 180 -8.35 -29.07 21.12
CA ARG A 180 -9.32 -28.34 20.31
C ARG A 180 -9.34 -28.81 18.86
N HIS A 181 -8.16 -29.03 18.27
CA HIS A 181 -8.02 -29.29 16.83
C HIS A 181 -7.73 -30.74 16.47
N GLY A 182 -7.37 -31.58 17.44
CA GLY A 182 -7.00 -32.98 17.21
C GLY A 182 -5.71 -33.18 16.42
N ILE A 183 -4.86 -32.15 16.32
CA ILE A 183 -3.59 -32.19 15.58
C ILE A 183 -2.45 -32.35 16.59
N VAL A 184 -1.66 -33.42 16.45
CA VAL A 184 -0.49 -33.66 17.30
C VAL A 184 0.78 -33.17 16.58
N PRO A 185 1.51 -32.17 17.13
CA PRO A 185 2.79 -31.73 16.57
C PRO A 185 3.79 -32.88 16.50
N ARG A 186 4.41 -33.08 15.33
CA ARG A 186 5.42 -34.13 15.10
C ARG A 186 6.86 -33.58 15.13
N PHE A 187 7.13 -32.62 16.00
CA PHE A 187 8.45 -32.03 16.23
C PHE A 187 8.64 -31.70 17.73
N PRO A 188 9.89 -31.70 18.23
CA PRO A 188 10.15 -31.49 19.65
C PRO A 188 9.89 -30.04 20.07
N GLU A 189 9.43 -29.88 21.31
CA GLU A 189 9.16 -28.59 21.97
C GLU A 189 8.25 -27.70 21.10
N PRO A 190 6.98 -28.07 20.87
CA PRO A 190 6.11 -27.35 19.96
C PRO A 190 5.83 -25.90 20.34
N TRP A 191 6.01 -25.51 21.61
CA TRP A 191 5.96 -24.13 22.08
C TRP A 191 7.23 -23.33 21.75
N ASN A 192 8.35 -24.00 21.45
CA ASN A 192 9.63 -23.38 21.12
C ASN A 192 9.81 -23.27 19.59
N LYS A 193 9.57 -22.08 19.07
CA LYS A 193 9.52 -21.79 17.63
C LYS A 193 10.79 -21.12 17.12
N ASN A 194 11.13 -21.36 15.87
CA ASN A 194 12.24 -20.70 15.19
C ASN A 194 11.72 -19.62 14.24
N LEU A 195 12.52 -18.58 14.05
CA LEU A 195 12.22 -17.48 13.14
C LEU A 195 13.26 -17.45 12.01
N THR A 196 12.78 -17.32 10.78
CA THR A 196 13.58 -17.03 9.59
C THR A 196 13.04 -15.76 8.93
N ALA A 197 13.76 -15.20 7.97
CA ALA A 197 13.36 -14.01 7.25
C ALA A 197 13.80 -14.06 5.78
N GLY A 198 12.95 -13.46 4.93
CA GLY A 198 13.17 -13.28 3.50
C GLY A 198 12.41 -12.05 3.00
N SER A 199 12.90 -11.46 1.90
CA SER A 199 12.42 -10.17 1.40
C SER A 199 11.03 -10.24 0.78
N ASP A 200 10.67 -11.40 0.22
CA ASP A 200 9.47 -11.60 -0.61
C ASP A 200 9.48 -10.66 -1.84
N ASP A 201 10.67 -10.35 -2.35
CA ASP A 201 10.83 -9.40 -3.44
C ASP A 201 10.34 -9.96 -4.79
N HIS A 202 9.64 -9.10 -5.52
CA HIS A 202 8.99 -9.41 -6.80
C HIS A 202 9.46 -8.53 -7.98
N CYS A 203 10.36 -7.56 -7.75
CA CYS A 203 10.68 -6.55 -8.76
C CYS A 203 12.08 -5.92 -8.65
N MET A 204 12.96 -6.52 -7.86
CA MET A 204 14.33 -6.10 -7.53
C MET A 204 14.45 -4.79 -6.75
N LEU A 205 13.33 -4.18 -6.34
CA LEU A 205 13.36 -2.90 -5.63
C LEU A 205 13.66 -3.06 -4.15
N HIS A 206 13.39 -4.25 -3.58
CA HIS A 206 13.45 -4.53 -2.15
C HIS A 206 14.16 -5.85 -1.82
N TYR A 207 14.87 -6.45 -2.78
CA TYR A 207 15.69 -7.64 -2.55
C TYR A 207 16.65 -7.42 -1.36
N GLY A 208 16.73 -8.39 -0.44
CA GLY A 208 17.54 -8.28 0.76
C GLY A 208 17.05 -7.27 1.81
N SER A 209 15.83 -6.73 1.66
CA SER A 209 15.16 -5.94 2.71
C SER A 209 14.88 -6.75 3.98
N ALA A 210 14.78 -8.07 3.84
CA ALA A 210 14.77 -9.04 4.91
C ALA A 210 15.61 -10.27 4.55
N TYR A 211 16.27 -10.85 5.55
CA TYR A 211 17.16 -12.00 5.39
C TYR A 211 17.47 -12.69 6.72
N THR A 212 17.93 -13.93 6.63
CA THR A 212 18.38 -14.74 7.75
C THR A 212 19.89 -14.82 7.81
N GLU A 213 20.47 -14.60 8.98
CA GLU A 213 21.91 -14.69 9.23
C GLU A 213 22.23 -15.73 10.32
N VAL A 214 23.23 -16.56 10.05
CA VAL A 214 23.85 -17.43 11.05
C VAL A 214 25.33 -17.10 11.14
N HIS A 215 25.76 -16.61 12.30
CA HIS A 215 27.17 -16.31 12.57
C HIS A 215 28.02 -17.57 12.56
N GLY A 216 29.16 -17.52 11.86
CA GLY A 216 30.11 -18.64 11.79
C GLY A 216 29.74 -19.79 10.85
N ALA A 217 28.52 -19.86 10.32
CA ALA A 217 28.15 -20.88 9.33
C ALA A 217 28.93 -20.68 8.01
N ARG A 218 29.55 -21.76 7.53
CA ARG A 218 30.34 -21.83 6.29
C ARG A 218 29.76 -22.79 5.24
N SER A 219 28.70 -23.54 5.58
CA SER A 219 27.95 -24.42 4.68
C SER A 219 26.45 -24.34 4.96
N LEU A 220 25.63 -24.76 3.99
CA LEU A 220 24.17 -24.84 4.16
C LEU A 220 23.78 -25.77 5.32
N ASP A 221 24.48 -26.89 5.51
CA ASP A 221 24.21 -27.80 6.65
C ASP A 221 24.43 -27.12 8.01
N GLN A 222 25.51 -26.34 8.14
CA GLN A 222 25.76 -25.57 9.36
C GLN A 222 24.71 -24.49 9.57
N PHE A 223 24.28 -23.84 8.48
CA PHE A 223 23.21 -22.84 8.52
C PHE A 223 21.90 -23.45 9.00
N TRP A 224 21.42 -24.53 8.35
CA TRP A 224 20.16 -25.18 8.73
C TRP A 224 20.22 -25.84 10.11
N SER A 225 21.34 -26.45 10.48
CA SER A 225 21.49 -26.97 11.85
C SER A 225 21.40 -25.87 12.91
N ALA A 226 21.83 -24.64 12.60
CA ALA A 226 21.70 -23.51 13.51
C ALA A 226 20.27 -22.95 13.53
N VAL A 227 19.60 -22.87 12.38
CA VAL A 227 18.17 -22.48 12.29
C VAL A 227 17.31 -23.43 13.14
N GLU A 228 17.48 -24.74 13.00
CA GLU A 228 16.70 -25.74 13.76
C GLU A 228 16.96 -25.67 15.28
N LYS A 229 18.12 -25.16 15.69
CA LYS A 229 18.51 -24.93 17.10
C LYS A 229 18.12 -23.53 17.61
N GLY A 230 17.37 -22.73 16.82
CA GLY A 230 16.97 -21.38 17.19
C GLY A 230 18.13 -20.38 17.29
N LYS A 231 19.24 -20.62 16.58
CA LYS A 231 20.44 -19.76 16.60
C LYS A 231 20.54 -18.80 15.42
N ALA A 232 19.51 -18.74 14.58
CA ALA A 232 19.43 -17.80 13.48
C ALA A 232 19.08 -16.40 14.00
N GLN A 233 19.65 -15.38 13.36
CA GLN A 233 19.25 -13.99 13.52
C GLN A 233 18.47 -13.57 12.29
N THR A 234 17.33 -12.94 12.52
CA THR A 234 16.48 -12.41 11.45
C THR A 234 16.66 -10.91 11.36
N PHE A 235 16.86 -10.42 10.14
CA PHE A 235 16.88 -9.01 9.84
C PHE A 235 15.72 -8.75 8.89
N ALA A 236 14.84 -7.82 9.22
CA ALA A 236 13.76 -7.42 8.34
C ALA A 236 13.43 -5.95 8.55
N ARG A 237 13.38 -5.20 7.46
CA ARG A 237 12.71 -3.91 7.41
C ARG A 237 11.33 -4.16 6.84
N GLY A 238 10.33 -4.31 7.71
CA GLY A 238 8.95 -4.47 7.25
C GLY A 238 8.53 -3.32 6.35
N SER A 239 7.53 -3.58 5.50
CA SER A 239 7.14 -2.67 4.44
C SER A 239 6.24 -1.53 4.93
N THR A 240 6.13 -0.47 4.13
CA THR A 240 5.21 0.65 4.37
C THR A 240 4.22 0.77 3.20
N PRO A 241 3.08 1.47 3.35
CA PRO A 241 2.19 1.72 2.21
C PRO A 241 2.91 2.36 1.01
N HIS A 242 3.92 3.19 1.27
CA HIS A 242 4.72 3.83 0.22
C HIS A 242 5.58 2.83 -0.55
N GLN A 243 6.27 1.96 0.19
CA GLN A 243 7.11 0.91 -0.37
C GLN A 243 6.27 -0.08 -1.19
N PHE A 244 5.14 -0.53 -0.64
CA PHE A 244 4.22 -1.42 -1.35
C PHE A 244 3.64 -0.78 -2.61
N ALA A 245 3.22 0.49 -2.56
CA ALA A 245 2.75 1.20 -3.74
C ALA A 245 3.84 1.28 -4.82
N ARG A 246 5.09 1.61 -4.43
CA ARG A 246 6.23 1.62 -5.35
C ARG A 246 6.48 0.25 -5.97
N LYS A 247 6.37 -0.85 -5.21
CA LYS A 247 6.44 -2.21 -5.75
C LYS A 247 5.40 -2.44 -6.85
N VAL A 248 4.13 -2.09 -6.60
CA VAL A 248 3.05 -2.21 -7.59
C VAL A 248 3.30 -1.36 -8.83
N TYR A 249 3.78 -0.11 -8.66
CA TYR A 249 4.22 0.72 -9.79
C TYR A 249 5.41 0.09 -10.53
N GLY A 250 6.38 -0.48 -9.79
CA GLY A 250 7.58 -1.13 -10.30
C GLY A 250 7.23 -2.26 -11.25
N ILE A 251 6.44 -3.22 -10.77
CA ILE A 251 6.01 -4.38 -11.55
C ILE A 251 5.25 -3.92 -12.81
N SER A 252 4.30 -3.00 -12.64
CA SER A 252 3.51 -2.45 -13.75
C SER A 252 4.39 -1.74 -14.79
N TYR A 253 5.34 -0.91 -14.34
CA TYR A 253 6.25 -0.18 -15.20
C TYR A 253 7.20 -1.12 -15.94
N GLN A 254 7.83 -2.08 -15.25
CA GLN A 254 8.73 -3.07 -15.86
C GLN A 254 8.01 -3.89 -16.93
N PHE A 255 6.75 -4.30 -16.67
CA PHE A 255 5.92 -4.98 -17.65
C PHE A 255 5.66 -4.14 -18.90
N TYR A 256 5.17 -2.90 -18.76
CA TYR A 256 4.89 -2.04 -19.90
C TYR A 256 6.16 -1.60 -20.64
N ARG A 257 7.26 -1.40 -19.91
CA ARG A 257 8.58 -1.11 -20.47
C ARG A 257 9.05 -2.23 -21.37
N LYS A 258 8.91 -3.50 -20.96
CA LYS A 258 9.25 -4.68 -21.79
C LYS A 258 8.28 -4.84 -22.96
N LYS A 259 6.97 -4.72 -22.71
CA LYS A 259 5.90 -4.91 -23.71
C LYS A 259 5.96 -3.91 -24.85
N PHE A 260 6.27 -2.65 -24.56
CA PHE A 260 6.33 -1.57 -25.54
C PHE A 260 7.75 -1.12 -25.89
N ASP A 261 8.77 -1.85 -25.41
CA ASP A 261 10.18 -1.58 -25.67
C ASP A 261 10.57 -0.12 -25.33
N LEU A 262 10.05 0.39 -24.21
CA LEU A 262 10.21 1.79 -23.81
C LEU A 262 11.65 2.15 -23.47
N GLY A 263 12.51 1.16 -23.21
CA GLY A 263 13.93 1.36 -22.90
C GLY A 263 14.70 2.13 -23.98
N LYS A 264 14.26 2.04 -25.24
CA LYS A 264 14.86 2.81 -26.35
C LYS A 264 14.62 4.32 -26.25
N TYR A 265 13.59 4.72 -25.50
CA TYR A 265 13.17 6.12 -25.34
C TYR A 265 13.61 6.73 -24.00
N SER A 266 14.17 5.93 -23.10
CA SER A 266 14.64 6.36 -21.78
C SER A 266 15.64 7.52 -21.83
N GLY A 267 16.54 7.53 -22.81
CA GLY A 267 17.49 8.63 -23.02
C GLY A 267 16.88 9.90 -23.61
N LEU A 268 15.63 9.85 -24.08
CA LEU A 268 14.95 10.93 -24.82
C LEU A 268 13.92 11.70 -23.98
N SER A 269 13.56 11.21 -22.79
CA SER A 269 12.60 11.88 -21.90
C SER A 269 13.11 11.83 -20.45
N PRO A 270 13.28 13.00 -19.80
CA PRO A 270 13.60 13.07 -18.37
C PRO A 270 12.60 12.28 -17.51
N PHE A 271 11.33 12.28 -17.89
CA PHE A 271 10.29 11.51 -17.21
C PHE A 271 10.53 10.00 -17.28
N LEU A 272 10.79 9.45 -18.47
CA LEU A 272 11.07 8.01 -18.60
C LEU A 272 12.34 7.62 -17.84
N ARG A 273 13.39 8.45 -17.89
CA ARG A 273 14.63 8.22 -17.13
C ARG A 273 14.39 8.22 -15.63
N TYR A 274 13.57 9.14 -15.11
CA TYR A 274 13.17 9.16 -13.71
C TYR A 274 12.43 7.87 -13.31
N LEU A 275 11.50 7.40 -14.14
CA LEU A 275 10.80 6.14 -13.92
C LEU A 275 11.76 4.94 -13.96
N ASP A 276 12.72 4.89 -14.87
CA ASP A 276 13.73 3.82 -14.92
C ASP A 276 14.55 3.77 -13.61
N GLN A 277 15.01 4.91 -13.12
CA GLN A 277 15.80 4.98 -11.88
C GLN A 277 14.97 4.62 -10.63
N THR A 278 13.67 4.95 -10.63
CA THR A 278 12.81 4.79 -9.45
C THR A 278 12.12 3.41 -9.42
N LEU A 279 11.70 2.91 -10.57
CA LEU A 279 10.82 1.73 -10.74
C LEU A 279 11.45 0.60 -11.55
N GLY A 280 12.53 0.87 -12.29
CA GLY A 280 13.09 -0.06 -13.26
C GLY A 280 13.79 -1.29 -12.69
N GLY A 281 14.16 -1.29 -11.40
CA GLY A 281 14.83 -2.43 -10.74
C GLY A 281 16.20 -2.73 -11.34
N GLN A 282 17.19 -1.85 -11.08
CA GLN A 282 18.58 -1.91 -11.58
C GLN A 282 18.77 -2.65 -12.92
N VAL A 283 18.01 -2.23 -13.94
CA VAL A 283 18.22 -2.66 -15.32
C VAL A 283 19.37 -1.84 -15.85
N GLU A 284 20.47 -2.50 -16.24
CA GLU A 284 21.58 -1.84 -16.93
C GLU A 284 21.04 -1.06 -18.13
N SER A 285 21.10 0.27 -18.08
CA SER A 285 21.10 1.04 -19.32
C SER A 285 22.45 0.83 -19.98
N LYS A 286 22.57 -0.16 -20.87
CA LYS A 286 23.70 -0.19 -21.79
C LYS A 286 23.73 1.14 -22.55
N ASP A 287 24.77 1.92 -22.28
CA ASP A 287 25.15 3.15 -22.97
C ASP A 287 24.06 4.20 -23.18
N ALA A 288 23.86 5.06 -22.18
CA ALA A 288 23.33 6.40 -22.41
C ALA A 288 24.14 7.41 -21.58
N ARG A 289 25.34 7.77 -22.06
CA ARG A 289 25.98 9.02 -21.60
C ARG A 289 25.01 10.17 -21.91
N PRO A 290 24.52 10.93 -20.91
CA PRO A 290 23.53 11.96 -21.18
C PRO A 290 24.20 13.18 -21.81
N ASN A 291 23.74 13.57 -22.99
CA ASN A 291 24.06 14.87 -23.56
C ASN A 291 23.06 15.90 -23.01
N TRP A 292 23.16 16.22 -21.72
CA TRP A 292 22.22 17.09 -20.99
C TRP A 292 22.05 18.48 -21.64
N PHE A 293 23.05 18.94 -22.39
CA PHE A 293 22.99 20.15 -23.20
C PHE A 293 21.92 20.07 -24.32
N GLN A 294 21.62 18.91 -24.92
CA GLN A 294 20.61 18.83 -25.99
C GLN A 294 19.16 18.92 -25.48
N ILE A 295 18.89 18.52 -24.24
CA ILE A 295 17.54 18.58 -23.64
C ILE A 295 17.16 20.04 -23.30
N LEU A 296 18.12 20.83 -22.81
CA LEU A 296 17.93 22.27 -22.56
C LEU A 296 17.78 23.09 -23.87
N PHE A 297 18.42 22.66 -24.97
CA PHE A 297 18.41 23.38 -26.25
C PHE A 297 17.31 22.95 -27.24
N ASN A 298 16.58 21.85 -26.98
CA ASN A 298 15.42 21.45 -27.80
C ASN A 298 14.09 22.08 -27.36
N ARG A 299 14.12 23.12 -26.51
CA ARG A 299 13.03 24.10 -26.34
C ARG A 299 12.90 25.04 -27.55
N LYS A 300 12.94 24.51 -28.77
CA LYS A 300 12.51 25.27 -29.96
C LYS A 300 11.05 24.94 -30.25
N ASP A 301 10.21 25.96 -30.09
CA ASP A 301 8.81 25.99 -30.46
C ASP A 301 8.53 25.23 -31.75
N LYS A 302 7.89 24.06 -31.63
CA LYS A 302 7.25 23.41 -32.77
C LYS A 302 6.06 24.27 -33.18
N LYS A 303 6.24 25.06 -34.25
CA LYS A 303 5.13 25.68 -35.00
C LYS A 303 4.06 24.63 -35.28
N LYS A 304 2.84 24.87 -34.79
CA LYS A 304 1.64 24.08 -35.07
C LYS A 304 1.38 24.04 -36.58
N ASN A 305 1.20 22.84 -37.13
CA ASN A 305 0.71 22.63 -38.49
C ASN A 305 -0.84 22.71 -38.47
N PRO A 306 -1.53 23.50 -39.32
CA PRO A 306 -2.96 23.79 -39.14
C PRO A 306 -3.92 22.65 -39.52
N ASP A 307 -3.46 21.61 -40.21
CA ASP A 307 -4.36 20.69 -40.96
C ASP A 307 -4.56 19.30 -40.32
N HIS A 308 -4.22 19.12 -39.04
CA HIS A 308 -4.60 17.91 -38.29
C HIS A 308 -5.37 18.28 -37.02
N PRO A 309 -6.62 17.81 -36.85
CA PRO A 309 -7.29 17.93 -35.56
C PRO A 309 -6.49 17.12 -34.53
N PRO A 310 -6.20 17.68 -33.34
CA PRO A 310 -5.47 16.94 -32.32
C PRO A 310 -6.33 15.76 -31.86
N VAL A 311 -5.83 14.55 -32.10
CA VAL A 311 -6.42 13.31 -31.57
C VAL A 311 -6.44 13.40 -30.04
N GLU A 312 -7.58 13.05 -29.45
CA GLU A 312 -7.84 12.97 -28.00
C GLU A 312 -6.66 12.38 -27.21
N ASN A 313 -5.94 13.21 -26.45
CA ASN A 313 -5.07 12.79 -25.32
C ASN A 313 -4.57 13.98 -24.47
N THR A 314 -5.45 14.95 -24.18
CA THR A 314 -5.09 16.19 -23.44
C THR A 314 -4.62 15.93 -22.01
N LEU A 315 -5.19 14.94 -21.29
CA LEU A 315 -4.78 14.62 -19.92
C LEU A 315 -3.40 13.96 -19.86
N PHE A 316 -3.16 12.90 -20.64
CA PHE A 316 -1.87 12.20 -20.61
C PHE A 316 -0.72 13.10 -21.04
N GLN A 317 -0.95 13.94 -22.07
CA GLN A 317 0.02 14.95 -22.47
C GLN A 317 0.28 15.95 -21.34
N PHE A 318 -0.77 16.41 -20.66
CA PHE A 318 -0.62 17.32 -19.53
C PHE A 318 0.12 16.68 -18.35
N ILE A 319 -0.23 15.44 -17.96
CA ILE A 319 0.48 14.69 -16.92
C ILE A 319 1.97 14.58 -17.26
N LYS A 320 2.29 14.28 -18.51
CA LYS A 320 3.68 14.19 -18.98
C LYS A 320 4.39 15.54 -18.90
N GLU A 321 3.77 16.61 -19.38
CA GLU A 321 4.36 17.97 -19.35
C GLU A 321 4.59 18.45 -17.92
N GLU A 322 3.63 18.22 -17.01
CA GLU A 322 3.79 18.54 -15.60
C GLU A 322 4.82 17.65 -14.90
N ALA A 323 4.92 16.38 -15.27
CA ALA A 323 5.95 15.47 -14.78
C ALA A 323 7.35 15.95 -15.15
N GLU A 324 7.56 16.30 -16.42
CA GLU A 324 8.85 16.82 -16.91
C GLU A 324 9.18 18.18 -16.25
N ARG A 325 8.17 19.02 -16.03
CA ARG A 325 8.33 20.29 -15.31
C ARG A 325 8.72 20.09 -13.86
N LEU A 326 8.03 19.21 -13.14
CA LEU A 326 8.32 18.90 -11.73
C LEU A 326 9.73 18.34 -11.55
N ILE A 327 10.15 17.43 -12.44
CA ILE A 327 11.52 16.89 -12.44
C ILE A 327 12.55 18.01 -12.65
N ALA A 328 12.26 19.00 -13.51
CA ALA A 328 13.17 20.12 -13.75
C ALA A 328 13.23 21.14 -12.60
N GLU A 329 12.17 21.23 -11.78
CA GLU A 329 12.05 22.18 -10.67
C GLU A 329 12.56 21.61 -9.33
N ASP A 330 12.53 20.29 -9.12
CA ASP A 330 12.90 19.63 -7.86
C ASP A 330 14.37 19.11 -7.89
N PRO A 331 15.30 19.72 -7.11
CA PRO A 331 16.69 19.29 -7.05
C PRO A 331 16.90 17.85 -6.58
N GLU A 332 16.01 17.29 -5.75
CA GLU A 332 16.12 15.89 -5.32
C GLU A 332 15.80 14.93 -6.47
N LEU A 333 14.79 15.24 -7.28
CA LEU A 333 14.45 14.44 -8.46
C LEU A 333 15.55 14.50 -9.53
N ILE A 334 16.18 15.67 -9.70
CA ILE A 334 17.35 15.82 -10.57
C ILE A 334 18.50 14.92 -10.10
N ARG A 335 18.80 14.87 -8.79
CA ARG A 335 19.86 14.01 -8.25
C ARG A 335 19.59 12.53 -8.51
N ILE A 336 18.35 12.07 -8.31
CA ILE A 336 17.94 10.70 -8.63
C ILE A 336 18.16 10.43 -10.12
N LEU A 337 17.72 11.36 -10.98
CA LEU A 337 17.83 11.23 -12.43
C LEU A 337 19.30 11.19 -12.90
N GLU A 338 20.15 12.06 -12.37
CA GLU A 338 21.55 12.21 -12.79
C GLU A 338 22.46 11.11 -12.28
N LYS A 339 22.32 10.74 -11.00
CA LYS A 339 23.28 9.88 -10.32
C LYS A 339 22.76 8.49 -9.98
N GLY A 340 21.46 8.24 -10.13
CA GLY A 340 20.83 7.02 -9.60
C GLY A 340 20.98 6.88 -8.09
N GLU A 341 21.30 7.98 -7.40
CA GLU A 341 21.56 8.00 -5.95
C GLU A 341 20.24 8.17 -5.20
N GLY A 342 19.93 7.18 -4.35
CA GLY A 342 18.82 7.24 -3.41
C GLY A 342 18.71 5.95 -2.63
N SER A 343 18.68 6.03 -1.30
CA SER A 343 18.25 4.89 -0.49
C SER A 343 16.82 4.50 -0.87
N ALA A 344 16.46 3.22 -0.70
CA ALA A 344 15.11 2.74 -1.03
C ALA A 344 14.01 3.61 -0.39
N ALA A 345 14.16 3.97 0.89
CA ALA A 345 13.22 4.82 1.59
C ALA A 345 13.12 6.26 1.03
N GLN A 346 14.21 6.81 0.47
CA GLN A 346 14.16 8.11 -0.22
C GLN A 346 13.37 8.00 -1.53
N LEU A 347 13.59 6.95 -2.30
CA LEU A 347 12.87 6.71 -3.55
C LEU A 347 11.36 6.51 -3.31
N ASP A 348 10.99 5.81 -2.24
CA ASP A 348 9.57 5.61 -1.85
C ASP A 348 8.88 6.94 -1.52
N ARG A 349 9.54 7.80 -0.73
CA ARG A 349 9.01 9.14 -0.38
C ARG A 349 8.94 10.07 -1.59
N ASN A 350 9.95 10.03 -2.45
CA ASN A 350 10.02 10.91 -3.63
C ASN A 350 8.98 10.50 -4.67
N LEU A 351 8.72 9.21 -4.85
CA LEU A 351 7.63 8.75 -5.70
C LEU A 351 6.26 9.21 -5.18
N PHE A 352 6.01 9.13 -3.87
CA PHE A 352 4.76 9.61 -3.30
C PHE A 352 4.59 11.10 -3.49
N ARG A 353 5.63 11.90 -3.19
CA ARG A 353 5.61 13.34 -3.42
C ARG A 353 5.36 13.67 -4.89
N PHE A 354 6.01 12.93 -5.80
CA PHE A 354 5.87 13.10 -7.23
C PHE A 354 4.43 12.83 -7.69
N VAL A 355 3.86 11.67 -7.34
CA VAL A 355 2.48 11.30 -7.70
C VAL A 355 1.47 12.25 -7.06
N ASN A 356 1.68 12.65 -5.81
CA ASN A 356 0.84 13.61 -5.11
C ASN A 356 0.83 14.97 -5.82
N THR A 357 2.01 15.53 -6.08
CA THR A 357 2.14 16.84 -6.73
C THR A 357 1.51 16.85 -8.12
N ILE A 358 1.70 15.79 -8.92
CA ILE A 358 1.08 15.67 -10.24
C ILE A 358 -0.44 15.57 -10.12
N THR A 359 -0.94 14.78 -9.17
CA THR A 359 -2.37 14.66 -8.89
C THR A 359 -2.97 16.01 -8.51
N ASP A 360 -2.32 16.74 -7.61
CA ASP A 360 -2.76 18.06 -7.15
C ASP A 360 -2.80 19.07 -8.30
N ARG A 361 -1.76 19.11 -9.15
CA ARG A 361 -1.73 19.98 -10.35
C ARG A 361 -2.81 19.62 -11.38
N VAL A 362 -3.10 18.32 -11.54
CA VAL A 362 -4.21 17.83 -12.38
C VAL A 362 -5.54 18.26 -11.79
N LEU A 363 -5.77 18.06 -10.49
CA LEU A 363 -7.02 18.44 -9.83
C LEU A 363 -7.33 19.93 -9.98
N VAL A 364 -6.33 20.81 -9.84
CA VAL A 364 -6.50 22.26 -10.04
C VAL A 364 -6.92 22.57 -11.46
N LYS A 365 -6.16 22.09 -12.45
CA LYS A 365 -6.42 22.38 -13.87
C LYS A 365 -7.80 21.90 -14.34
N PHE A 366 -8.21 20.71 -13.90
CA PHE A 366 -9.53 20.17 -14.24
C PHE A 366 -10.65 20.76 -13.40
N GLY A 367 -10.37 21.17 -12.16
CA GLY A 367 -11.30 21.91 -11.32
C GLY A 367 -11.71 23.23 -11.99
N ASP A 368 -10.74 24.05 -12.40
CA ASP A 368 -10.97 25.32 -13.09
C ASP A 368 -11.81 25.12 -14.36
N ALA A 369 -11.43 24.14 -15.20
CA ALA A 369 -12.14 23.83 -16.44
C ALA A 369 -13.57 23.28 -16.22
N THR A 370 -13.82 22.58 -15.11
CA THR A 370 -15.15 22.05 -14.78
C THR A 370 -16.06 23.15 -14.25
N LEU A 371 -15.53 24.04 -13.42
CA LEU A 371 -16.27 25.18 -12.88
C LEU A 371 -16.69 26.13 -14.00
N ASP A 372 -15.78 26.44 -14.93
CA ASP A 372 -16.07 27.23 -16.14
C ASP A 372 -17.17 26.60 -17.02
N ARG A 373 -17.25 25.26 -17.09
CA ARG A 373 -18.24 24.54 -17.91
C ARG A 373 -19.60 24.41 -17.23
N PHE A 374 -19.61 24.28 -15.90
CA PHE A 374 -20.82 24.21 -15.10
C PHE A 374 -21.60 25.54 -15.17
N VAL A 375 -20.89 26.67 -15.07
CA VAL A 375 -21.46 28.02 -15.23
C VAL A 375 -22.04 28.24 -16.63
N ASN A 376 -21.43 27.64 -17.66
CA ASN A 376 -21.85 27.78 -19.06
C ASN A 376 -22.85 26.71 -19.55
N HIS A 377 -23.51 25.97 -18.64
CA HIS A 377 -24.61 25.03 -18.95
C HIS A 377 -24.29 23.85 -19.89
N HIS A 378 -23.02 23.46 -20.06
CA HIS A 378 -22.61 22.35 -20.93
C HIS A 378 -22.48 21.00 -20.19
N LEU A 379 -23.60 20.48 -19.68
CA LEU A 379 -23.64 19.25 -18.87
C LEU A 379 -23.19 17.98 -19.62
N LEU A 380 -23.28 17.95 -20.95
CA LEU A 380 -22.87 16.79 -21.76
C LEU A 380 -21.33 16.67 -21.92
N ASP A 381 -20.57 17.75 -21.71
CA ASP A 381 -19.10 17.73 -21.78
C ASP A 381 -18.43 17.17 -20.51
N LEU A 382 -19.21 16.93 -19.45
CA LEU A 382 -18.76 16.21 -18.25
C LEU A 382 -18.46 14.74 -18.55
N PHE A 383 -19.04 14.13 -19.60
CA PHE A 383 -18.77 12.73 -19.94
C PHE A 383 -17.36 12.49 -20.48
N ALA A 384 -16.74 13.50 -21.13
CA ALA A 384 -15.32 13.45 -21.49
C ALA A 384 -14.38 13.48 -20.26
N SER A 385 -14.89 13.91 -19.09
CA SER A 385 -14.14 13.89 -17.83
C SER A 385 -14.02 12.49 -17.21
N ILE A 386 -14.88 11.53 -17.61
CA ILE A 386 -14.87 10.15 -17.10
C ILE A 386 -13.58 9.42 -17.52
N GLY A 387 -13.11 9.61 -18.75
CA GLY A 387 -11.83 9.07 -19.21
C GLY A 387 -10.63 9.65 -18.44
N SER A 388 -10.70 10.95 -18.15
CA SER A 388 -9.70 11.67 -17.35
C SER A 388 -9.67 11.21 -15.89
N ALA A 389 -10.84 11.01 -15.28
CA ALA A 389 -10.99 10.47 -13.93
C ALA A 389 -10.47 9.02 -13.86
N GLY A 390 -10.69 8.21 -14.90
CA GLY A 390 -10.16 6.85 -14.98
C GLY A 390 -8.63 6.80 -14.99
N ALA A 391 -7.97 7.70 -15.73
CA ALA A 391 -6.51 7.79 -15.76
C ALA A 391 -5.91 8.29 -14.42
N LEU A 392 -6.56 9.28 -13.78
CA LEU A 392 -6.15 9.74 -12.46
C LEU A 392 -6.35 8.65 -11.39
N TYR A 393 -7.46 7.91 -11.47
CA TYR A 393 -7.70 6.76 -10.60
C TYR A 393 -6.65 5.66 -10.81
N ALA A 394 -6.30 5.34 -12.06
CA ALA A 394 -5.24 4.39 -12.34
C ALA A 394 -3.91 4.84 -11.74
N LEU A 395 -3.56 6.14 -11.86
CA LEU A 395 -2.38 6.72 -11.25
C LEU A 395 -2.42 6.58 -9.72
N LEU A 396 -3.54 6.82 -9.04
CA LEU A 396 -3.63 6.79 -7.57
C LEU A 396 -3.85 5.40 -6.96
N SER A 397 -4.37 4.45 -7.76
CA SER A 397 -4.82 3.15 -7.28
C SER A 397 -3.77 2.33 -6.50
N PRO A 398 -2.45 2.35 -6.82
CA PRO A 398 -1.47 1.63 -6.01
C PRO A 398 -1.37 2.13 -4.58
N TYR A 399 -1.50 3.45 -4.35
CA TYR A 399 -1.53 4.01 -3.00
C TYR A 399 -2.82 3.62 -2.26
N PHE A 400 -3.97 3.71 -2.91
CA PHE A 400 -5.25 3.33 -2.28
C PHE A 400 -5.24 1.86 -1.85
N LEU A 401 -4.75 0.98 -2.74
CA LEU A 401 -4.56 -0.44 -2.43
C LEU A 401 -3.60 -0.62 -1.25
N ALA A 402 -2.45 0.05 -1.27
CA ALA A 402 -1.45 -0.06 -0.20
C ALA A 402 -2.02 0.37 1.16
N PHE A 403 -2.64 1.55 1.25
CA PHE A 403 -3.20 2.04 2.51
C PHE A 403 -4.34 1.14 3.03
N SER A 404 -5.24 0.68 2.16
CA SER A 404 -6.31 -0.26 2.54
C SER A 404 -5.76 -1.60 3.02
N HIS A 405 -4.78 -2.14 2.30
CA HIS A 405 -4.18 -3.43 2.60
C HIS A 405 -3.46 -3.40 3.97
N PHE A 406 -2.64 -2.38 4.21
CA PHE A 406 -1.93 -2.22 5.48
C PHE A 406 -2.86 -1.90 6.65
N THR A 407 -3.99 -1.25 6.40
CA THR A 407 -5.00 -1.02 7.45
C THR A 407 -5.68 -2.32 7.86
N THR A 408 -6.00 -3.19 6.89
CA THR A 408 -6.55 -4.53 7.17
C THR A 408 -5.55 -5.35 7.98
N GLN A 409 -4.26 -5.33 7.61
CA GLN A 409 -3.20 -5.99 8.37
C GLN A 409 -3.11 -5.48 9.82
N ARG A 410 -3.21 -4.16 10.06
CA ARG A 410 -3.17 -3.59 11.42
C ARG A 410 -4.33 -4.06 12.30
N LYS A 411 -5.54 -4.12 11.76
CA LYS A 411 -6.72 -4.59 12.49
C LYS A 411 -6.57 -6.07 12.84
N TRP A 412 -6.28 -6.90 11.85
CA TRP A 412 -6.05 -8.34 12.03
C TRP A 412 -4.92 -8.63 13.04
N SER A 413 -3.82 -7.89 12.98
CA SER A 413 -2.71 -8.04 13.94
C SER A 413 -3.15 -7.74 15.38
N SER A 414 -4.07 -6.79 15.57
CA SER A 414 -4.61 -6.47 16.91
C SER A 414 -5.45 -7.62 17.44
N GLU A 415 -6.34 -8.18 16.60
CA GLU A 415 -7.19 -9.33 16.97
C GLU A 415 -6.36 -10.57 17.34
N VAL A 416 -5.30 -10.86 16.59
CA VAL A 416 -4.37 -11.96 16.90
C VAL A 416 -3.66 -11.71 18.22
N LEU A 417 -3.13 -10.51 18.44
CA LEU A 417 -2.43 -10.17 19.67
C LEU A 417 -3.34 -10.28 20.89
N ASP A 418 -4.59 -9.80 20.79
CA ASP A 418 -5.58 -9.87 21.86
C ASP A 418 -5.94 -11.33 22.20
N HIS A 419 -6.06 -12.21 21.20
CA HIS A 419 -6.39 -13.62 21.42
C HIS A 419 -5.26 -14.41 22.09
N PHE A 420 -4.01 -14.22 21.64
CA PHE A 420 -2.89 -15.06 22.09
C PHE A 420 -2.07 -14.46 23.24
N CYS A 421 -1.99 -13.13 23.32
CA CYS A 421 -1.18 -12.42 24.32
C CYS A 421 -2.03 -11.65 25.35
N GLY A 422 -3.33 -11.48 25.09
CA GLY A 422 -4.26 -10.63 25.85
C GLY A 422 -4.69 -11.13 27.23
N GLY A 423 -3.95 -12.06 27.85
CA GLY A 423 -4.06 -12.39 29.28
C GLY A 423 -3.25 -11.45 30.19
N THR A 424 -2.56 -10.45 29.63
CA THR A 424 -1.82 -9.42 30.39
C THR A 424 -2.54 -8.08 30.29
N GLU A 425 -3.63 -7.94 31.05
CA GLU A 425 -4.46 -6.72 31.14
C GLU A 425 -3.72 -5.46 31.61
N GLU A 426 -2.42 -5.52 31.93
CA GLU A 426 -1.70 -4.40 32.56
C GLU A 426 -0.64 -3.71 31.68
N GLY A 427 -0.43 -4.13 30.41
CA GLY A 427 0.71 -3.65 29.62
C GLY A 427 0.43 -2.89 28.32
N LEU A 428 -0.58 -3.30 27.54
CA LEU A 428 -0.76 -2.85 26.15
C LEU A 428 -2.22 -2.54 25.78
N ALA A 429 -3.17 -2.93 26.64
CA ALA A 429 -4.56 -2.52 26.59
C ALA A 429 -4.79 -1.26 27.46
N GLU A 430 -4.02 -0.19 27.22
CA GLU A 430 -4.70 1.10 27.27
C GLU A 430 -5.82 0.97 26.25
N THR A 431 -7.06 0.85 26.70
CA THR A 431 -8.24 1.04 25.88
C THR A 431 -7.95 2.28 25.03
N LYS A 432 -7.57 2.12 23.76
CA LYS A 432 -7.34 3.25 22.86
C LYS A 432 -8.69 3.94 22.78
N GLY A 433 -8.88 4.95 23.61
CA GLY A 433 -10.10 5.74 23.64
C GLY A 433 -10.36 6.27 22.24
N ALA A 434 -11.61 6.60 21.94
CA ALA A 434 -11.96 7.11 20.61
C ALA A 434 -11.04 8.28 20.22
N ARG A 435 -10.19 8.03 19.21
CA ARG A 435 -9.38 9.01 18.50
C ARG A 435 -10.17 9.51 17.30
N VAL A 436 -10.71 10.71 17.39
CA VAL A 436 -11.70 11.27 16.45
C VAL A 436 -11.04 12.33 15.58
N ALA A 437 -11.15 12.17 14.26
CA ALA A 437 -10.89 13.24 13.29
C ALA A 437 -12.22 13.88 12.88
N HIS A 438 -12.34 15.19 13.11
CA HIS A 438 -13.53 15.97 12.78
C HIS A 438 -13.24 16.90 11.60
N PHE A 439 -13.80 16.59 10.43
CA PHE A 439 -13.55 17.25 9.17
C PHE A 439 -14.54 18.39 8.90
N THR A 440 -14.03 19.53 8.46
CA THR A 440 -14.84 20.69 8.09
C THR A 440 -14.15 21.57 7.04
N ASP A 441 -14.95 22.19 6.19
CA ASP A 441 -14.54 23.16 5.17
C ASP A 441 -14.61 24.61 5.69
N THR A 442 -15.37 24.89 6.76
CA THR A 442 -15.76 26.26 7.16
C THR A 442 -15.29 26.65 8.56
N LEU A 443 -14.19 26.08 9.06
CA LEU A 443 -13.71 26.26 10.45
C LEU A 443 -13.48 27.73 10.86
N TYR A 444 -13.16 28.60 9.90
CA TYR A 444 -12.84 30.01 10.15
C TYR A 444 -13.92 30.98 9.69
N GLU A 445 -15.03 30.49 9.17
CA GLU A 445 -16.12 31.35 8.77
C GLU A 445 -16.88 31.92 9.97
N VAL A 446 -17.60 33.00 9.72
CA VAL A 446 -18.47 33.66 10.70
C VAL A 446 -19.81 32.92 10.79
N ASN A 447 -19.76 31.65 11.18
CA ASN A 447 -20.95 30.82 11.37
C ASN A 447 -20.96 30.12 12.75
N GLY A 448 -22.16 29.69 13.18
CA GLY A 448 -22.35 29.06 14.50
C GLY A 448 -21.63 27.71 14.65
N VAL A 449 -21.43 26.99 13.55
CA VAL A 449 -20.77 25.68 13.50
C VAL A 449 -19.28 25.85 13.79
N ALA A 450 -18.62 26.77 13.10
CA ALA A 450 -17.22 27.12 13.26
C ALA A 450 -16.88 27.49 14.71
N LYS A 451 -17.75 28.28 15.37
CA LYS A 451 -17.61 28.60 16.80
C LYS A 451 -17.70 27.36 17.68
N THR A 452 -18.66 26.49 17.40
CA THR A 452 -18.88 25.24 18.15
C THR A 452 -17.70 24.30 18.01
N LEU A 453 -17.17 24.08 16.80
CA LEU A 453 -16.02 23.22 16.54
C LEU A 453 -14.76 23.70 17.28
N ARG A 454 -14.51 25.02 17.28
CA ARG A 454 -13.39 25.60 18.05
C ARG A 454 -13.55 25.37 19.55
N GLN A 455 -14.77 25.52 20.09
CA GLN A 455 -15.06 25.25 21.50
C GLN A 455 -14.93 23.75 21.84
N GLN A 456 -15.38 22.86 20.95
CA GLN A 456 -15.23 21.41 21.10
C GLN A 456 -13.76 21.01 21.14
N SER A 457 -12.91 21.53 20.24
CA SER A 457 -11.47 21.24 20.24
C SER A 457 -10.78 21.66 21.55
N VAL A 458 -11.13 22.83 22.09
CA VAL A 458 -10.61 23.30 23.39
C VAL A 458 -11.13 22.42 24.54
N THR A 459 -12.41 22.08 24.52
CA THR A 459 -13.05 21.28 25.58
C THR A 459 -12.52 19.85 25.60
N ALA A 460 -12.38 19.22 24.44
CA ALA A 460 -11.84 17.87 24.29
C ALA A 460 -10.43 17.79 24.89
N ARG A 461 -9.57 18.77 24.59
CA ARG A 461 -8.24 18.85 25.20
C ARG A 461 -8.25 19.05 26.70
N ARG A 462 -9.10 19.94 27.22
CA ARG A 462 -9.27 20.11 28.67
C ARG A 462 -9.68 18.80 29.35
N LEU A 463 -10.42 17.94 28.65
CA LEU A 463 -10.88 16.64 29.15
C LEU A 463 -9.94 15.47 28.78
N GLY A 464 -8.77 15.73 28.19
CA GLY A 464 -7.82 14.69 27.77
C GLY A 464 -8.37 13.75 26.69
N LYS A 465 -9.31 14.22 25.85
CA LYS A 465 -9.90 13.44 24.75
C LYS A 465 -9.09 13.63 23.46
N ASP A 466 -8.87 12.54 22.75
CA ASP A 466 -8.11 12.52 21.50
C ASP A 466 -9.02 12.93 20.33
N TYR A 467 -9.11 14.25 20.14
CA TYR A 467 -10.00 14.88 19.18
C TYR A 467 -9.24 15.92 18.37
N THR A 468 -9.20 15.73 17.06
CA THR A 468 -8.51 16.62 16.12
C THR A 468 -9.51 17.17 15.10
N VAL A 469 -9.57 18.49 14.98
CA VAL A 469 -10.32 19.12 13.88
C VAL A 469 -9.41 19.17 12.65
N VAL A 470 -9.88 18.69 11.51
CA VAL A 470 -9.16 18.68 10.24
C VAL A 470 -9.84 19.64 9.27
N THR A 471 -9.08 20.59 8.73
CA THR A 471 -9.58 21.61 7.81
C THR A 471 -8.55 21.91 6.72
N CYS A 472 -9.01 22.47 5.60
CA CYS A 472 -8.15 23.02 4.56
C CYS A 472 -8.32 24.54 4.50
N CYS A 473 -7.22 25.29 4.60
CA CYS A 473 -7.24 26.75 4.48
C CYS A 473 -5.85 27.32 4.15
N PRO A 474 -5.75 28.51 3.54
CA PRO A 474 -4.48 29.15 3.22
C PRO A 474 -3.55 29.39 4.44
N ALA A 475 -2.24 29.35 4.19
CA ALA A 475 -1.13 29.41 5.15
C ALA A 475 -1.10 30.57 6.16
N GLN A 476 -1.95 31.59 6.01
CA GLN A 476 -1.98 32.75 6.90
C GLN A 476 -2.64 32.46 8.26
N THR A 477 -3.22 31.27 8.44
CA THR A 477 -3.86 30.89 9.70
C THR A 477 -2.86 30.15 10.60
N PRO A 478 -2.53 30.68 11.79
CA PRO A 478 -1.57 30.02 12.68
C PRO A 478 -2.11 28.66 13.13
N ALA A 479 -1.24 27.65 13.06
CA ALA A 479 -1.53 26.31 13.56
C ALA A 479 -1.88 26.41 15.04
N LYS A 480 -3.13 26.08 15.38
CA LYS A 480 -3.54 25.89 16.76
C LYS A 480 -3.37 24.42 17.08
N GLU A 481 -2.87 24.10 18.27
CA GLU A 481 -2.92 22.74 18.79
C GLU A 481 -4.34 22.15 18.58
N GLY A 482 -4.48 20.83 18.44
CA GLY A 482 -5.77 20.13 18.20
C GLY A 482 -6.53 20.52 16.93
N ILE A 483 -5.90 21.29 16.04
CA ILE A 483 -6.40 21.62 14.70
C ILE A 483 -5.31 21.29 13.68
N LYS A 484 -5.62 20.40 12.74
CA LYS A 484 -4.78 20.09 11.60
C LYS A 484 -5.22 20.90 10.39
N HIS A 485 -4.28 21.71 9.90
CA HIS A 485 -4.44 22.49 8.67
C HIS A 485 -3.76 21.80 7.50
N PHE A 486 -4.49 21.67 6.39
CA PHE A 486 -3.95 21.32 5.09
C PHE A 486 -3.87 22.57 4.21
N GLN A 487 -2.77 22.71 3.48
CA GLN A 487 -2.65 23.77 2.48
C GLN A 487 -3.55 23.43 1.29
N PRO A 488 -4.30 24.40 0.76
CA PRO A 488 -5.09 24.20 -0.44
C PRO A 488 -4.20 23.94 -1.64
N VAL A 489 -4.59 22.98 -2.46
CA VAL A 489 -3.99 22.77 -3.79
C VAL A 489 -4.64 23.69 -4.82
N GLY A 490 -5.93 24.01 -4.62
CA GLY A 490 -6.71 24.96 -5.39
C GLY A 490 -7.88 25.48 -4.57
N ASP A 491 -8.46 26.59 -5.03
CA ASP A 491 -9.62 27.21 -4.40
C ASP A 491 -10.73 27.39 -5.42
N PHE A 492 -11.95 27.07 -5.02
CA PHE A 492 -13.15 27.24 -5.83
C PHE A 492 -14.06 28.26 -5.17
N THR A 493 -14.47 29.26 -5.96
CA THR A 493 -15.50 30.23 -5.57
C THR A 493 -16.72 29.96 -6.43
N LEU A 494 -17.89 29.92 -5.80
CA LEU A 494 -19.15 29.88 -6.55
C LEU A 494 -19.44 31.30 -7.06
N PRO A 495 -19.70 31.52 -8.35
CA PRO A 495 -20.01 32.86 -8.88
C PRO A 495 -21.20 33.51 -8.17
N GLU A 496 -22.19 32.70 -7.79
CA GLU A 496 -23.40 33.16 -7.10
C GLU A 496 -23.17 33.37 -5.59
N TYR A 497 -22.03 32.95 -5.04
CA TYR A 497 -21.68 33.10 -3.63
C TYR A 497 -20.17 33.26 -3.41
N GLU A 498 -19.63 34.39 -3.90
CA GLU A 498 -18.19 34.69 -3.93
C GLU A 498 -17.52 34.71 -2.54
N GLU A 499 -18.30 34.95 -1.48
CA GLU A 499 -17.82 34.96 -0.09
C GLU A 499 -17.46 33.56 0.43
N LEU A 500 -18.05 32.50 -0.15
CA LEU A 500 -17.75 31.11 0.19
C LEU A 500 -16.61 30.58 -0.69
N ARG A 501 -15.41 30.57 -0.13
CA ARG A 501 -14.23 30.00 -0.76
C ARG A 501 -14.02 28.56 -0.29
N LEU A 502 -14.21 27.60 -1.19
CA LEU A 502 -13.97 26.18 -0.92
C LEU A 502 -12.55 25.81 -1.32
N SER A 503 -11.72 25.56 -0.30
CA SER A 503 -10.34 25.13 -0.44
C SER A 503 -10.25 23.62 -0.64
N CYS A 504 -9.61 23.18 -1.72
CA CYS A 504 -9.40 21.77 -2.03
C CYS A 504 -8.13 21.25 -1.35
N PRO A 505 -8.20 20.21 -0.50
CA PRO A 505 -7.02 19.62 0.12
C PRO A 505 -6.29 18.68 -0.83
N SER A 506 -4.99 18.49 -0.59
CA SER A 506 -4.23 17.38 -1.19
C SER A 506 -4.73 16.05 -0.63
N PHE A 507 -5.31 15.20 -1.49
CA PHE A 507 -5.97 13.97 -1.07
C PHE A 507 -4.98 12.97 -0.47
N LEU A 508 -3.84 12.72 -1.13
CA LEU A 508 -2.88 11.72 -0.64
C LEU A 508 -2.18 12.19 0.64
N GLU A 509 -1.87 13.48 0.79
CA GLU A 509 -1.32 13.99 2.04
C GLU A 509 -2.27 13.79 3.22
N MET A 510 -3.57 14.05 3.00
CA MET A 510 -4.58 13.86 4.03
C MET A 510 -4.83 12.38 4.32
N LEU A 511 -4.81 11.51 3.30
CA LEU A 511 -4.84 10.05 3.48
C LEU A 511 -3.67 9.57 4.32
N ASN A 512 -2.44 9.98 3.96
CA ASN A 512 -1.24 9.58 4.68
C ASN A 512 -1.28 10.06 6.14
N TYR A 513 -1.66 11.32 6.37
CA TYR A 513 -1.84 11.86 7.70
C TYR A 513 -2.85 11.03 8.52
N CYS A 514 -4.01 10.72 7.94
CA CYS A 514 -5.04 9.95 8.66
C CYS A 514 -4.57 8.53 9.02
N TYR A 515 -3.81 7.89 8.12
CA TYR A 515 -3.22 6.58 8.36
C TYR A 515 -2.14 6.63 9.46
N ASP A 516 -1.28 7.64 9.45
CA ASP A 516 -0.20 7.82 10.43
C ASP A 516 -0.73 8.18 11.82
N GLN A 517 -1.81 8.97 11.89
CA GLN A 517 -2.46 9.31 13.15
C GLN A 517 -3.30 8.17 13.75
N GLU A 518 -3.54 7.08 13.01
CA GLU A 518 -4.35 5.94 13.49
C GLU A 518 -5.72 6.35 14.07
N PHE A 519 -6.42 7.26 13.38
CA PHE A 519 -7.78 7.63 13.79
C PHE A 519 -8.70 6.42 13.83
N THR A 520 -9.58 6.39 14.84
CA THR A 520 -10.55 5.31 15.04
C THR A 520 -11.94 5.66 14.51
N HIS A 521 -12.25 6.97 14.44
CA HIS A 521 -13.56 7.46 14.04
C HIS A 521 -13.40 8.76 13.25
N PHE A 522 -14.19 8.89 12.19
CA PHE A 522 -14.33 10.15 11.45
C PHE A 522 -15.68 10.79 11.74
N HIS A 523 -15.68 12.11 11.83
CA HIS A 523 -16.90 12.91 11.86
C HIS A 523 -16.81 14.00 10.79
N ILE A 524 -17.82 14.13 9.92
CA ILE A 524 -17.83 15.10 8.83
C ILE A 524 -18.93 16.14 9.06
N SER A 525 -18.56 17.40 9.19
CA SER A 525 -19.51 18.50 9.38
C SER A 525 -20.01 19.12 8.08
N THR A 526 -19.24 19.02 7.01
CA THR A 526 -19.54 19.71 5.74
C THR A 526 -19.28 18.80 4.56
N PRO A 527 -20.12 18.82 3.52
CA PRO A 527 -19.98 17.99 2.32
C PRO A 527 -19.10 18.64 1.24
N GLY A 528 -18.21 19.58 1.61
CA GLY A 528 -17.31 20.26 0.68
C GLY A 528 -16.07 19.41 0.33
N PRO A 529 -15.04 20.00 -0.31
CA PRO A 529 -13.84 19.26 -0.70
C PRO A 529 -13.16 18.49 0.43
N VAL A 530 -13.09 19.05 1.64
CA VAL A 530 -12.54 18.37 2.83
C VAL A 530 -13.45 17.21 3.23
N GLY A 531 -14.77 17.39 3.22
CA GLY A 531 -15.74 16.34 3.51
C GLY A 531 -15.71 15.17 2.53
N LEU A 532 -15.64 15.46 1.23
CA LEU A 532 -15.53 14.45 0.17
C LEU A 532 -14.24 13.64 0.29
N ALA A 533 -13.12 14.33 0.55
CA ALA A 533 -11.85 13.66 0.74
C ALA A 533 -11.86 12.82 2.02
N ALA A 534 -12.43 13.31 3.13
CA ALA A 534 -12.60 12.56 4.36
C ALA A 534 -13.44 11.29 4.15
N LEU A 535 -14.53 11.39 3.37
CA LEU A 535 -15.36 10.24 3.01
C LEU A 535 -14.57 9.19 2.23
N GLY A 536 -13.82 9.61 1.20
CA GLY A 536 -12.96 8.72 0.42
C GLY A 536 -11.89 8.03 1.28
N ILE A 537 -11.23 8.79 2.15
CA ILE A 537 -10.22 8.27 3.09
C ILE A 537 -10.85 7.30 4.09
N ALA A 538 -12.05 7.59 4.62
CA ALA A 538 -12.75 6.68 5.53
C ALA A 538 -13.01 5.32 4.89
N LYS A 539 -13.38 5.28 3.61
CA LYS A 539 -13.59 4.02 2.88
C LYS A 539 -12.27 3.28 2.63
N ILE A 540 -11.20 3.99 2.25
CA ILE A 540 -9.86 3.38 2.04
C ILE A 540 -9.30 2.79 3.34
N LEU A 541 -9.40 3.54 4.44
CA LEU A 541 -8.91 3.12 5.76
C LEU A 541 -9.93 2.29 6.54
N GLN A 542 -11.11 2.05 5.98
CA GLN A 542 -12.21 1.32 6.62
C GLN A 542 -12.53 1.85 8.04
N ILE A 543 -12.59 3.17 8.18
CA ILE A 543 -12.87 3.87 9.44
C ILE A 543 -14.36 4.21 9.49
N PRO A 544 -15.06 3.95 10.62
CA PRO A 544 -16.45 4.36 10.77
C PRO A 544 -16.58 5.88 10.67
N VAL A 545 -17.57 6.33 9.90
CA VAL A 545 -17.79 7.73 9.58
C VAL A 545 -19.19 8.16 9.98
N SER A 546 -19.24 9.23 10.76
CA SER A 546 -20.47 9.92 11.12
C SER A 546 -20.48 11.31 10.50
N GLY A 547 -21.65 11.93 10.38
CA GLY A 547 -21.72 13.32 9.95
C GLY A 547 -22.86 14.09 10.59
N THR A 548 -22.80 15.40 10.49
CA THR A 548 -23.89 16.29 10.93
C THR A 548 -24.52 16.95 9.72
N TYR A 549 -25.85 16.90 9.61
CA TYR A 549 -26.61 17.65 8.63
C TYR A 549 -27.30 18.83 9.33
N HIS A 550 -26.72 20.02 9.18
CA HIS A 550 -27.23 21.26 9.78
C HIS A 550 -27.47 22.38 8.77
N THR A 551 -26.81 22.33 7.59
CA THR A 551 -26.93 23.36 6.55
C THR A 551 -27.84 22.85 5.45
N SER A 552 -28.94 23.55 5.22
CA SER A 552 -29.87 23.24 4.13
C SER A 552 -29.33 23.77 2.79
N PHE A 553 -28.24 23.18 2.30
CA PHE A 553 -27.62 23.55 1.02
C PHE A 553 -28.61 23.62 -0.17
N PRO A 554 -29.61 22.72 -0.29
CA PRO A 554 -30.60 22.80 -1.36
C PRO A 554 -31.41 24.11 -1.33
N GLN A 555 -31.82 24.55 -0.13
CA GLN A 555 -32.55 25.81 0.03
C GLN A 555 -31.68 27.03 -0.25
N PHE A 556 -30.39 26.97 0.12
CA PHE A 556 -29.42 28.01 -0.26
C PHE A 556 -29.22 28.07 -1.77
N ALA A 557 -29.09 26.92 -2.45
CA ALA A 557 -28.96 26.87 -3.90
C ALA A 557 -30.15 27.54 -4.58
N ARG A 558 -31.38 27.18 -4.20
CA ARG A 558 -32.60 27.84 -4.71
C ARG A 558 -32.60 29.35 -4.47
N ALA A 559 -32.20 29.79 -3.28
CA ALA A 559 -32.20 31.21 -2.91
C ALA A 559 -31.14 32.03 -3.66
N LEU A 560 -30.03 31.41 -4.06
CA LEU A 560 -28.93 32.07 -4.77
C LEU A 560 -29.08 32.03 -6.29
N THR A 561 -29.61 30.94 -6.85
CA THR A 561 -29.71 30.74 -8.30
C THR A 561 -31.10 31.04 -8.86
N GLU A 562 -32.13 31.14 -7.99
CA GLU A 562 -33.55 31.16 -8.36
C GLU A 562 -34.01 29.96 -9.23
N ASP A 563 -33.17 28.92 -9.34
CA ASP A 563 -33.39 27.76 -10.21
C ASP A 563 -33.77 26.51 -9.41
N ILE A 564 -34.94 25.96 -9.73
CA ILE A 564 -35.49 24.74 -9.14
C ILE A 564 -34.68 23.50 -9.54
N TYR A 565 -34.09 23.49 -10.73
CA TYR A 565 -33.24 22.38 -11.17
C TYR A 565 -31.93 22.32 -10.40
N ALA A 566 -31.35 23.48 -10.06
CA ALA A 566 -30.19 23.56 -9.18
C ALA A 566 -30.50 23.03 -7.77
N GLU A 567 -31.68 23.38 -7.21
CA GLU A 567 -32.16 22.84 -5.93
C GLU A 567 -32.24 21.30 -5.94
N ASP A 568 -32.85 20.71 -6.97
CA ASP A 568 -32.98 19.26 -7.12
C ASP A 568 -31.61 18.55 -7.29
N LEU A 569 -30.69 19.14 -8.05
CA LEU A 569 -29.34 18.61 -8.21
C LEU A 569 -28.57 18.59 -6.88
N VAL A 570 -28.65 19.69 -6.12
CA VAL A 570 -28.01 19.77 -4.80
C VAL A 570 -28.68 18.80 -3.82
N TRP A 571 -30.00 18.61 -3.89
CA TRP A 571 -30.69 17.59 -3.10
C TRP A 571 -30.14 16.19 -3.39
N LYS A 572 -30.04 15.80 -4.66
CA LYS A 572 -29.46 14.51 -5.07
C LYS A 572 -28.02 14.34 -4.58
N ALA A 573 -27.21 15.38 -4.65
CA ALA A 573 -25.83 15.36 -4.16
C ALA A 573 -25.77 15.17 -2.63
N MET A 574 -26.62 15.88 -1.86
CA MET A 574 -26.70 15.74 -0.41
C MET A 574 -27.17 14.33 -0.01
N VAL A 575 -28.25 13.84 -0.62
CA VAL A 575 -28.77 12.49 -0.36
C VAL A 575 -27.71 11.44 -0.68
N TRP A 576 -27.03 11.55 -1.83
CA TRP A 576 -25.93 10.65 -2.17
C TRP A 576 -24.82 10.68 -1.11
N PHE A 577 -24.35 11.87 -0.72
CA PHE A 577 -23.25 12.04 0.22
C PHE A 577 -23.57 11.47 1.60
N TYR A 578 -24.70 11.87 2.19
CA TYR A 578 -25.08 11.46 3.54
C TYR A 578 -25.47 9.98 3.62
N ASN A 579 -25.97 9.38 2.53
CA ASN A 579 -26.20 7.94 2.45
C ASN A 579 -24.90 7.09 2.43
N GLN A 580 -23.74 7.71 2.23
CA GLN A 580 -22.46 7.00 2.37
C GLN A 580 -21.97 6.90 3.82
N LEU A 581 -22.59 7.63 4.75
CA LEU A 581 -22.19 7.71 6.15
C LEU A 581 -22.86 6.62 7.00
N ASP A 582 -22.17 6.14 8.03
CA ASP A 582 -22.70 5.10 8.93
C ASP A 582 -23.76 5.68 9.87
N SER A 583 -23.65 6.97 10.20
CA SER A 583 -24.65 7.70 11.00
C SER A 583 -24.70 9.18 10.65
N VAL A 584 -25.91 9.75 10.69
CA VAL A 584 -26.15 11.17 10.42
C VAL A 584 -26.89 11.80 11.59
N PHE A 585 -26.27 12.81 12.20
CA PHE A 585 -26.88 13.61 13.25
C PHE A 585 -27.64 14.78 12.62
N VAL A 586 -28.92 14.90 12.98
CA VAL A 586 -29.83 15.95 12.50
C VAL A 586 -30.37 16.76 13.69
N PRO A 587 -30.69 18.05 13.49
CA PRO A 587 -31.18 18.91 14.58
C PRO A 587 -32.61 18.55 15.03
N SER A 588 -33.39 17.87 14.19
CA SER A 588 -34.77 17.48 14.50
C SER A 588 -35.20 16.24 13.72
N ARG A 589 -36.25 15.55 14.20
CA ARG A 589 -36.87 14.43 13.46
C ARG A 589 -37.41 14.87 12.10
N ALA A 590 -37.92 16.10 11.98
CA ALA A 590 -38.46 16.62 10.73
C ALA A 590 -37.37 16.81 9.65
N THR A 591 -36.11 17.01 10.06
CA THR A 591 -34.97 17.10 9.14
C THR A 591 -34.44 15.73 8.73
N GLY A 592 -34.63 14.70 9.56
CA GLY A 592 -34.16 13.34 9.29
C GLY A 592 -35.15 12.46 8.53
N ASN A 593 -36.45 12.79 8.59
CA ASN A 593 -37.49 12.19 7.75
C ASN A 593 -37.42 12.75 6.33
#